data_AF-A0A259ME14-F1
#
_entry.id   AF-A0A259ME14-F1
#
_cell.length_a   1.000
_cell.length_b   1.000
_cell.length_c   1.000
_cell.angle_alpha   90.00
_cell.angle_beta   90.00
_cell.angle_gamma   90.00
#
_symmetry.space_group_name_H-M   'P 1'
#
loop_
_entity.id
_entity.type
_entity.pdbx_description
1 polymer ?
#
loop_
_entity_poly.entity_id
_entity_poly.type
_entity_poly.pdbx_seq_one_letter_code
_entity_poly.pdbx_strand_id
1 'polypeptide(L)' 'MKNNVTLPMSCIVDGRAWHLFTFDFKTPDGTFSSYFYAISAEHAAALLAEMKETAELGGQMIEVRP' A
#
# COMPACT_ATOMS: atom_id res chain seq x y z
N MET A 1 1.95 23.88 -7.63
CA MET A 1 2.44 22.66 -8.32
C MET A 1 1.54 21.49 -7.93
N LYS A 2 1.17 20.61 -8.86
CA LYS A 2 0.54 19.33 -8.52
C LYS A 2 1.66 18.35 -8.23
N ASN A 3 1.78 17.90 -6.98
CA ASN A 3 2.72 16.84 -6.63
C ASN A 3 2.06 15.53 -7.05
N ASN A 4 2.58 14.93 -8.12
CA ASN A 4 2.13 13.62 -8.59
C ASN A 4 3.06 12.56 -7.99
N VAL A 5 2.48 11.53 -7.40
CA VAL A 5 3.19 10.32 -7.00
C VAL A 5 2.96 9.29 -8.10
N THR A 6 4.03 8.69 -8.63
CA THR A 6 3.94 7.58 -9.58
C THR A 6 4.45 6.31 -8.92
N LEU A 7 3.61 5.27 -8.94
CA LEU A 7 3.93 3.97 -8.36
C LEU A 7 4.01 2.92 -9.46
N PRO A 8 5.15 2.23 -9.61
CA PRO A 8 5.26 1.11 -10.54
C PRO A 8 4.24 0.00 -10.21
N MET A 9 3.58 -0.58 -11.22
CA MET A 9 2.70 -1.73 -11.00
C MET A 9 3.45 -2.97 -10.49
N SER A 10 4.76 -3.02 -10.71
CA SER A 10 5.66 -4.01 -10.15
C SER A 10 7.07 -3.47 -10.01
N CYS A 11 7.85 -4.00 -9.07
CA CYS A 11 9.28 -3.72 -8.93
C CYS A 11 10.05 -4.98 -8.55
N ILE A 12 11.36 -4.99 -8.77
CA ILE A 12 12.25 -6.05 -8.30
C ILE A 12 12.99 -5.51 -7.08
N VAL A 13 12.86 -6.21 -5.95
CA VAL A 13 13.59 -5.92 -4.70
C VAL A 13 14.26 -7.22 -4.28
N ASP A 14 15.59 -7.19 -4.08
CA ASP A 14 16.39 -8.36 -3.70
C ASP A 14 16.16 -9.60 -4.56
N GLY A 15 16.03 -9.40 -5.88
CA GLY A 15 15.79 -10.47 -6.85
C GLY A 15 14.37 -11.04 -6.85
N ARG A 16 13.45 -10.47 -6.07
CA ARG A 16 12.05 -10.88 -5.99
C ARG A 16 11.13 -9.86 -6.65
N ALA A 17 10.16 -10.35 -7.43
CA ALA A 17 9.11 -9.51 -7.98
C ALA A 17 8.07 -9.17 -6.91
N TRP A 18 7.79 -7.88 -6.80
CA TRP A 18 6.71 -7.32 -6.00
C TRP A 18 5.72 -6.65 -6.94
N HIS A 19 4.44 -6.75 -6.61
CA HIS A 19 3.33 -6.21 -7.39
C HIS A 19 2.50 -5.27 -6.52
N LEU A 20 1.99 -4.20 -7.12
CA LEU A 20 1.14 -3.25 -6.43
C LEU A 20 -0.26 -3.86 -6.28
N PHE A 21 -0.69 -4.10 -5.05
CA PHE A 21 -2.05 -4.52 -4.71
C PHE A 21 -2.82 -3.33 -4.14
N THR A 22 -4.12 -3.29 -4.42
CA THR A 22 -5.06 -2.35 -3.81
C THR A 22 -5.87 -3.05 -2.74
N PHE A 23 -6.28 -2.31 -1.72
CA PHE A 23 -7.25 -2.75 -0.73
C PHE A 23 -8.22 -1.63 -0.40
N ASP A 24 -9.47 -2.02 -0.13
CA ASP A 24 -10.54 -1.10 0.21
C ASP A 24 -10.90 -1.25 1.69
N PHE A 25 -11.20 -0.14 2.35
CA PHE A 25 -11.67 -0.10 3.72
C PHE A 25 -12.79 0.90 3.89
N LYS A 26 -13.68 0.61 4.84
CA LYS A 26 -14.87 1.42 5.12
C LYS A 26 -14.69 2.17 6.43
N THR A 27 -15.14 3.40 6.43
CA THR A 27 -15.24 4.28 7.59
C THR A 27 -16.64 4.92 7.59
N PRO A 28 -17.04 5.63 8.66
CA PRO A 28 -18.26 6.44 8.64
C PRO A 28 -18.30 7.47 7.51
N ASP A 29 -17.14 7.97 7.06
CA ASP A 29 -17.02 8.99 6.01
C ASP A 29 -17.07 8.40 4.59
N GLY A 30 -17.03 7.07 4.46
CA GLY A 30 -17.15 6.37 3.18
C GLY A 30 -16.17 5.22 2.99
N THR A 31 -16.05 4.79 1.73
CA THR A 31 -15.07 3.77 1.31
C THR A 31 -13.84 4.46 0.75
N PHE A 32 -12.69 4.03 1.22
CA PHE A 32 -11.39 4.52 0.78
C PHE A 32 -10.58 3.35 0.25
N SER A 33 -9.70 3.64 -0.71
CA SER A 33 -8.77 2.68 -1.28
C SER A 33 -7.34 3.10 -0.97
N SER A 34 -6.50 2.13 -0.67
CA SER A 34 -5.06 2.31 -0.51
C SER A 34 -4.33 1.15 -1.17
N TYR A 35 -3.00 1.20 -1.19
CA TYR A 35 -2.17 0.25 -1.90
C TYR A 35 -0.93 -0.13 -1.10
N PHE A 36 -0.43 -1.34 -1.33
CA PHE A 36 0.87 -1.79 -0.88
C PHE A 36 1.47 -2.77 -1.89
N TYR A 37 2.78 -3.00 -1.80
CA TYR A 37 3.45 -4.02 -2.60
C TYR A 37 3.38 -5.38 -1.91
N ALA A 38 3.11 -6.44 -2.68
CA ALA A 38 3.19 -7.82 -2.22
C ALA A 38 3.67 -8.76 -3.33
N ILE A 39 4.16 -9.94 -2.96
CA ILE A 39 4.76 -10.89 -3.90
C ILE A 39 3.76 -11.88 -4.51
N SER A 40 2.59 -12.03 -3.89
CA SER A 40 1.46 -12.86 -4.36
C SER A 40 0.17 -12.37 -3.69
N ALA A 41 -0.98 -12.89 -4.13
CA ALA A 41 -2.28 -12.56 -3.53
C ALA A 41 -2.39 -13.08 -2.08
N GLU A 42 -1.84 -14.25 -1.79
CA GLU A 42 -1.81 -14.83 -0.43
C GLU A 42 -0.94 -13.98 0.51
N HIS A 43 0.22 -13.52 0.03
CA HIS A 43 1.05 -12.60 0.79
C HIS A 43 0.35 -11.25 1.01
N ALA A 44 -0.36 -10.75 0.01
CA ALA A 44 -1.15 -9.52 0.15
C ALA A 44 -2.24 -9.67 1.22
N ALA A 45 -2.92 -10.82 1.26
CA ALA A 45 -3.93 -11.10 2.29
C ALA A 45 -3.31 -11.17 3.70
N ALA A 46 -2.14 -11.79 3.85
CA ALA A 46 -1.40 -11.85 5.11
C ALA A 46 -0.97 -10.45 5.59
N LEU A 47 -0.36 -9.65 4.71
CA LEU A 47 0.01 -8.27 5.03
C LEU A 47 -1.20 -7.43 5.44
N LEU A 48 -2.34 -7.56 4.75
CA LEU A 48 -3.54 -6.83 5.11
C LEU A 48 -4.07 -7.24 6.50
N ALA A 49 -3.92 -8.51 6.89
CA ALA A 49 -4.29 -8.96 8.23
C ALA A 49 -3.37 -8.35 9.29
N GLU A 50 -2.05 -8.40 9.08
CA GLU A 50 -1.06 -7.79 9.97
C GLU A 50 -1.28 -6.27 10.11
N MET A 51 -1.50 -5.56 9.01
CA MET A 51 -1.77 -4.12 9.02
C MET A 51 -2.99 -3.75 9.86
N LYS A 52 -4.05 -4.57 9.87
CA LYS A 52 -5.23 -4.31 10.72
C LYS A 52 -4.91 -4.37 12.21
N GLU A 53 -3.89 -5.13 12.59
CA GLU A 53 -3.47 -5.31 13.98
C GLU A 53 -2.39 -4.30 14.39
N THR A 54 -1.53 -3.88 13.47
CA THR A 54 -0.29 -3.15 13.81
C THR A 54 -0.17 -1.76 13.18
N ALA A 55 -1.09 -1.32 12.32
CA ALA A 55 -0.96 -0.02 11.67
C ALA A 55 -1.14 1.14 12.66
N GLU A 56 -0.21 2.10 12.59
CA GLU A 56 -0.21 3.33 13.40
C GLU A 56 -0.17 4.58 12.50
N LEU A 57 -0.66 5.71 13.02
CA LEU A 57 -0.67 6.97 12.28
C LEU A 57 0.75 7.56 12.18
N GLY A 58 1.31 7.57 10.96
CA GLY A 58 2.62 8.18 10.67
C GLY A 58 2.64 9.69 10.42
N GLY A 59 1.50 10.37 10.55
CA GLY A 59 1.34 11.80 10.24
C GLY A 59 0.87 12.07 8.81
N GLN A 60 1.01 13.33 8.36
CA GLN A 60 0.65 13.72 7.00
C GLN A 60 1.76 13.35 6.02
N MET A 61 1.38 12.79 4.87
CA MET A 61 2.31 12.58 3.77
C MET A 61 2.71 13.93 3.16
N ILE A 62 4.00 14.27 3.24
CA ILE A 62 4.57 15.51 2.68
C ILE A 62 5.29 15.22 1.35
N GLU A 63 5.90 14.03 1.23
CA GLU A 63 6.49 13.51 -0.01
C GLU A 63 6.51 11.96 0.00
N VAL A 64 6.55 11.34 -1.18
CA VAL A 64 6.84 9.91 -1.34
C VAL A 64 8.28 9.80 -1.81
N ARG A 65 9.16 9.20 -0.98
CA ARG A 65 10.51 8.84 -1.42
C ARG A 65 10.46 7.46 -2.10
N PRO A 66 11.21 7.29 -3.21
CA PRO A 66 11.35 6.00 -3.87
C PRO A 66 12.00 4.95 -2.96
#